data_AF-A0A350RM02-F1
#
_entry.id   AF-A0A350RM02-F1
#
_cell.length_a   1.000
_cell.length_b   1.000
_cell.length_c   1.000
_cell.angle_alpha   90.00
_cell.angle_beta   90.00
_cell.angle_gamma   90.00
#
_symmetry.space_group_name_H-M   'P 1'
#
loop_
_entity.id
_entity.type
_entity.pdbx_description
1 polymer ?
#
loop_
_entity_poly.entity_id
_entity_poly.type
_entity_poly.pdbx_seq_one_letter_code
_entity_poly.pdbx_strand_id
1 'polypeptide(L)'
;MNNLTLIGYLKKQIKNNGCGSLSISKLSSYSLEHNELLHHIALYAYLTDKIHLCGKNEALYMECMKIKNNENYIRDCKEYAGIYDAYKEEIGEFKKEDEFKAKIRKRILELQREKSISNYRIYTDLGLNPGNVNSFLKNGDYRKLSLNIVRRIWKYVERI
;
A
#
# COMPACT_ATOMS: atom_id res chain seq x y z
N MET A 1 10.65 -1.90 -7.44
CA MET A 1 9.73 -2.49 -6.46
C MET A 1 9.49 -1.47 -5.34
N ASN A 2 8.34 -0.83 -5.28
CA ASN A 2 7.95 -0.10 -4.06
C ASN A 2 7.19 -1.08 -3.17
N ASN A 3 7.92 -1.80 -2.31
CA ASN A 3 7.30 -2.55 -1.23
C ASN A 3 6.48 -1.56 -0.38
N LEU A 4 5.25 -1.93 0.00
CA LEU A 4 4.50 -1.15 0.98
C LEU A 4 5.39 -1.00 2.22
N THR A 5 5.78 0.22 2.55
CA THR A 5 6.53 0.48 3.79
C THR A 5 5.55 0.60 4.95
N LEU A 6 6.01 0.43 6.19
CA LEU A 6 5.18 0.64 7.37
C LEU A 6 4.55 2.04 7.38
N ILE A 7 5.32 3.07 6.99
CA ILE A 7 4.80 4.44 6.81
C ILE A 7 3.73 4.49 5.72
N GLY A 8 3.90 3.78 4.61
CA GLY A 8 2.91 3.69 3.54
C GLY A 8 1.60 3.04 4.01
N TYR A 9 1.70 1.96 4.78
CA TYR A 9 0.57 1.30 5.41
C TYR A 9 -0.16 2.23 6.39
N LEU A 10 0.57 2.88 7.30
CA LEU A 10 -0.01 3.83 8.26
C LEU A 10 -0.72 4.98 7.55
N LYS A 11 -0.13 5.56 6.50
CA LYS A 11 -0.78 6.60 5.69
C LYS A 11 -2.09 6.10 5.07
N LYS A 12 -2.13 4.87 4.56
CA LYS A 12 -3.35 4.27 4.00
C LYS A 12 -4.43 4.11 5.09
N GLN A 13 -4.09 3.52 6.23
CA GLN A 13 -5.03 3.31 7.34
C GLN A 13 -5.59 4.63 7.88
N ILE A 14 -4.71 5.60 8.15
CA ILE A 14 -5.07 6.92 8.66
C ILE A 14 -5.95 7.69 7.66
N LYS A 15 -5.65 7.61 6.37
CA LYS A 15 -6.43 8.32 5.34
C LYS A 15 -7.81 7.71 5.14
N ASN A 16 -7.93 6.38 5.19
CA ASN A 16 -9.18 5.67 4.93
C ASN A 16 -10.14 5.70 6.13
N ASN A 17 -9.60 5.62 7.35
CA ASN A 17 -10.39 5.49 8.56
C ASN A 17 -10.40 6.76 9.44
N GLY A 18 -9.64 7.79 9.05
CA GLY A 18 -9.53 9.05 9.78
C GLY A 18 -10.18 10.22 9.03
N CYS A 19 -9.75 11.44 9.31
CA CYS A 19 -10.31 12.67 8.74
C CYS A 19 -9.88 12.95 7.27
N GLY A 20 -9.41 11.95 6.53
CA GLY A 20 -8.93 12.09 5.14
C GLY A 20 -7.63 12.90 4.98
N SER A 21 -6.98 13.31 6.08
CA SER A 21 -5.74 14.09 6.09
C SER A 21 -4.57 13.32 6.69
N LEU A 22 -3.36 13.66 6.28
CA LEU A 22 -2.10 13.15 6.86
C LEU A 22 -1.34 14.22 7.67
N SER A 23 -1.93 15.40 7.86
CA SER A 23 -1.36 16.44 8.71
C SER A 23 -1.46 16.02 10.18
N ILE A 24 -0.32 15.86 10.87
CA ILE A 24 -0.31 15.46 12.29
C ILE A 24 -1.12 16.44 13.15
N SER A 25 -1.09 17.74 12.90
CA SER A 25 -1.88 18.72 13.65
C SER A 25 -3.39 18.52 13.49
N LYS A 26 -3.84 18.16 12.28
CA LYS A 26 -5.25 17.82 12.02
C LYS A 26 -5.62 16.48 12.66
N LEU A 27 -4.74 15.49 12.56
CA LEU A 27 -4.93 14.17 13.16
C LEU A 27 -4.97 14.24 14.68
N SER A 28 -4.12 15.05 15.30
CA SER A 28 -4.11 15.32 16.74
C SER A 28 -5.41 15.98 17.21
N SER A 29 -5.98 16.88 16.41
CA SER A 29 -7.30 17.47 16.72
C SER A 29 -8.41 16.43 16.56
N TYR A 30 -8.38 15.63 15.49
CA TYR A 30 -9.34 14.56 15.23
C TYR A 30 -9.35 13.49 16.32
N SER A 31 -8.16 13.11 16.83
CA SER A 31 -8.05 12.04 17.83
C SER A 31 -8.58 12.41 19.22
N LEU A 32 -8.99 13.67 19.44
CA LEU A 32 -9.67 14.07 20.67
C LEU A 32 -11.05 13.40 20.80
N GLU A 33 -11.74 13.23 19.67
CA GLU A 33 -13.09 12.65 19.61
C GLU A 33 -13.08 11.22 19.06
N HIS A 34 -12.00 10.82 18.37
CA HIS A 34 -11.87 9.55 17.65
C HIS A 34 -10.56 8.84 17.98
N ASN A 35 -10.58 7.97 19.00
CA ASN A 35 -9.37 7.33 19.52
C ASN A 35 -8.98 6.03 18.79
N GLU A 36 -9.76 5.56 17.82
CA GLU A 36 -9.55 4.26 17.15
C GLU A 36 -8.21 4.21 16.41
N LEU A 37 -7.72 5.38 15.98
CA LEU A 37 -6.45 5.53 15.29
C LEU A 37 -5.33 6.08 16.17
N LEU A 38 -5.50 6.18 17.49
CA LEU A 38 -4.52 6.80 18.38
C LEU A 38 -3.12 6.19 18.22
N HIS A 39 -2.99 4.86 18.30
CA HIS A 39 -1.72 4.15 18.13
C HIS A 39 -1.18 4.25 16.70
N HIS A 40 -2.06 4.27 15.68
CA HIS A 40 -1.64 4.48 14.28
C HIS A 40 -1.04 5.87 14.08
N ILE A 41 -1.69 6.90 14.63
CA ILE A 41 -1.25 8.30 14.54
C ILE A 41 0.03 8.50 15.37
N ALA A 42 0.13 7.91 16.57
CA ALA A 42 1.32 7.99 17.42
C ALA A 42 2.55 7.39 16.73
N LEU A 43 2.42 6.17 16.20
CA LEU A 43 3.48 5.51 15.45
C LEU A 43 3.85 6.28 14.17
N TYR A 44 2.85 6.84 13.46
CA TYR A 44 3.09 7.66 12.28
C TYR A 44 3.83 8.96 12.61
N ALA A 45 3.46 9.65 13.70
CA ALA A 45 4.12 10.85 14.17
C ALA A 45 5.57 10.55 14.61
N TYR A 46 5.81 9.42 15.29
CA TYR A 46 7.14 8.94 15.65
C TYR A 46 8.02 8.69 14.42
N LEU A 47 7.55 7.84 13.49
CA LEU A 47 8.31 7.46 12.29
C LEU A 47 8.53 8.60 11.29
N THR A 48 7.82 9.71 11.43
CA THR A 48 7.99 10.91 10.59
C THR A 48 8.62 12.09 11.32
N ASP A 49 9.09 11.89 12.55
CA ASP A 49 9.71 12.90 13.42
C ASP A 49 8.85 14.16 13.63
N LYS A 50 7.55 13.93 13.91
CA LYS A 50 6.52 15.00 14.01
C LYS A 50 5.74 14.98 15.31
N ILE A 51 6.29 14.38 16.35
CA ILE A 51 5.65 14.30 17.68
C ILE A 51 5.33 15.69 18.26
N HIS A 52 6.17 16.68 17.96
CA HIS A 52 5.95 18.07 18.38
C HIS A 52 4.62 18.67 17.89
N LEU A 53 3.99 18.07 16.88
CA LEU A 53 2.68 18.48 16.35
C LEU A 53 1.48 17.78 17.03
N CYS A 54 1.72 16.85 17.96
CA CYS A 54 0.68 16.11 18.69
C CYS A 54 0.12 16.85 19.92
N GLY A 55 0.65 18.04 20.24
CA GLY A 55 0.37 18.72 21.51
C GLY A 55 -1.09 19.16 21.76
N LYS A 56 -1.98 19.08 20.76
CA LYS A 56 -3.41 19.35 20.95
C LYS A 56 -4.16 18.22 21.66
N ASN A 57 -3.59 17.01 21.66
CA ASN A 57 -4.15 15.85 22.31
C ASN A 57 -3.09 15.27 23.24
N GLU A 58 -3.26 15.50 24.54
CA GLU A 58 -2.32 15.08 25.57
C GLU A 58 -2.14 13.56 25.57
N ALA A 59 -3.21 12.77 25.42
CA ALA A 59 -3.11 11.32 25.38
C ALA A 59 -2.25 10.83 24.19
N LEU A 60 -2.45 11.42 23.00
CA LEU A 60 -1.63 11.13 21.82
C LEU A 60 -0.17 11.54 22.03
N TYR A 61 0.08 12.72 22.61
CA TYR A 61 1.43 13.19 22.90
C TYR A 61 2.15 12.29 23.91
N MET A 62 1.46 11.92 25.01
CA MET A 62 1.98 11.01 26.02
C MET A 62 2.30 9.64 25.42
N GLU A 63 1.44 9.14 24.54
CA GLU A 63 1.66 7.89 23.82
C GLU A 63 2.91 7.95 22.93
N CYS A 64 3.08 9.04 22.17
CA CYS A 64 4.31 9.28 21.41
C CYS A 64 5.56 9.33 22.31
N MET A 65 5.45 9.89 23.52
CA MET A 65 6.57 9.96 24.46
C MET A 65 6.94 8.59 25.04
N LYS A 66 5.98 7.69 25.27
CA LYS A 66 6.31 6.30 25.65
C LYS A 66 7.16 5.62 24.59
N ILE A 67 6.78 5.76 23.31
CA ILE A 67 7.56 5.24 22.19
C ILE A 67 8.97 5.87 22.17
N LYS A 68 9.03 7.21 22.22
CA LYS A 68 10.30 7.95 22.12
C LYS A 68 11.27 7.60 23.24
N ASN A 69 10.77 7.38 24.45
CA ASN A 69 11.59 7.10 25.63
C ASN A 69 12.01 5.63 25.72
N ASN A 70 11.27 4.72 25.06
CA ASN A 70 11.59 3.29 25.04
C ASN A 70 11.06 2.65 23.76
N GLU A 71 11.90 2.48 22.73
CA GLU A 71 11.46 1.86 21.47
C GLU A 71 10.99 0.40 21.65
N ASN A 72 11.48 -0.32 22.68
CA ASN A 72 11.00 -1.67 22.99
C ASN A 72 9.51 -1.66 23.35
N TYR A 73 8.96 -0.52 23.79
CA TYR A 73 7.53 -0.36 24.03
C TYR A 73 6.69 -0.69 22.79
N ILE A 74 7.15 -0.36 21.57
CA ILE A 74 6.45 -0.73 20.32
C ILE A 74 6.31 -2.26 20.22
N ARG A 75 7.35 -2.99 20.64
CA ARG A 75 7.35 -4.46 20.56
C ARG A 75 6.47 -5.09 21.64
N ASP A 76 6.44 -4.50 22.83
CA ASP A 76 5.80 -5.08 24.01
C ASP A 76 4.32 -4.71 24.13
N CYS A 77 3.89 -3.63 23.47
CA CYS A 77 2.50 -3.17 23.45
C CYS A 77 1.68 -3.91 22.39
N LYS A 78 0.52 -4.43 22.81
CA LYS A 78 -0.36 -5.27 21.98
C LYS A 78 -0.93 -4.51 20.78
N GLU A 79 -1.21 -3.23 20.94
CA GLU A 79 -1.78 -2.37 19.90
C GLU A 79 -0.78 -2.16 18.76
N TYR A 80 0.49 -1.92 19.06
CA TYR A 80 1.54 -1.83 18.06
C TYR A 80 1.89 -3.19 17.44
N ALA A 81 1.89 -4.26 18.23
CA ALA A 81 2.03 -5.62 17.70
C ALA A 81 0.93 -5.93 16.67
N GLY A 82 -0.34 -5.61 16.98
CA GLY A 82 -1.48 -5.78 16.06
C GLY A 82 -1.35 -4.96 14.78
N ILE A 83 -0.88 -3.70 14.87
CA ILE A 83 -0.58 -2.87 13.69
C ILE A 83 0.49 -3.54 12.82
N TYR A 84 1.54 -4.08 13.44
CA TYR A 84 2.64 -4.71 12.71
C TYR A 84 2.25 -6.04 12.07
N ASP A 85 1.42 -6.83 12.73
CA ASP A 85 0.91 -8.09 12.19
C ASP A 85 -0.03 -7.84 11.01
N ALA A 86 -0.95 -6.88 11.11
CA ALA A 86 -1.82 -6.46 10.00
C ALA A 86 -1.01 -5.91 8.81
N TYR A 87 0.06 -5.14 9.08
CA TYR A 87 0.99 -4.68 8.05
C TYR A 87 1.70 -5.84 7.33
N LYS A 88 2.19 -6.83 8.08
CA LYS A 88 2.83 -8.03 7.51
C LYS A 88 1.86 -8.86 6.68
N GLU A 89 0.63 -9.02 7.15
CA GLU A 89 -0.42 -9.73 6.44
C GLU A 89 -0.70 -9.06 5.09
N GLU A 90 -0.91 -7.74 5.08
CA GLU A 90 -1.14 -6.97 3.85
C GLU A 90 0.06 -7.07 2.87
N ILE A 91 1.30 -7.01 3.38
CA ILE A 91 2.49 -7.28 2.56
C ILE A 91 2.47 -8.69 1.98
N GLY A 92 2.08 -9.68 2.77
CA GLY A 92 1.98 -11.07 2.35
C GLY A 92 0.99 -11.24 1.20
N GLU A 93 -0.20 -10.65 1.30
CA GLU A 93 -1.20 -10.64 0.23
C GLU A 93 -0.67 -9.98 -1.04
N PHE A 94 0.00 -8.85 -0.87
CA PHE A 94 0.61 -8.11 -1.96
C PHE A 94 1.71 -8.90 -2.67
N LYS A 95 2.50 -9.70 -1.95
CA LYS A 95 3.48 -10.61 -2.57
C LYS A 95 2.78 -11.73 -3.33
N LYS A 96 1.74 -12.34 -2.75
CA LYS A 96 0.95 -13.41 -3.41
C LYS A 96 0.31 -12.91 -4.70
N GLU A 97 -0.25 -11.69 -4.70
CA GLU A 97 -0.83 -11.10 -5.91
C GLU A 97 0.23 -10.83 -6.98
N ASP A 98 1.40 -10.28 -6.59
CA ASP A 98 2.51 -10.02 -7.52
C ASP A 98 3.05 -11.33 -8.13
N GLU A 99 3.21 -12.39 -7.34
CA GLU A 99 3.58 -13.72 -7.83
C GLU A 99 2.55 -14.28 -8.82
N PHE A 100 1.26 -14.12 -8.52
CA PHE A 100 0.20 -14.56 -9.42
C PHE A 100 0.20 -13.75 -10.73
N LYS A 101 0.37 -12.44 -10.65
CA LYS A 101 0.53 -11.56 -11.82
C LYS A 101 1.77 -11.90 -12.63
N ALA A 102 2.88 -12.27 -11.99
CA ALA A 102 4.10 -12.70 -12.67
C ALA A 102 3.86 -13.97 -13.50
N LYS A 103 3.14 -14.95 -12.94
CA LYS A 103 2.74 -16.18 -13.65
C LYS A 103 1.88 -15.86 -14.88
N ILE A 104 0.85 -15.00 -14.72
CA ILE A 104 0.00 -14.59 -15.83
C ILE A 104 0.79 -13.79 -16.88
N ARG A 105 1.67 -12.87 -16.46
CA ARG A 105 2.53 -12.10 -17.36
C ARG A 105 3.39 -13.01 -18.21
N LYS A 106 4.03 -14.03 -17.61
CA LYS A 106 4.82 -15.00 -18.34
C LYS A 106 4.00 -15.66 -19.45
N ARG A 107 2.78 -16.10 -19.12
CA ARG A 107 1.85 -16.69 -20.10
C ARG A 107 1.42 -15.71 -21.21
N ILE A 108 1.13 -14.46 -20.86
CA ILE A 108 0.81 -13.42 -21.85
C ILE A 108 1.97 -13.23 -22.82
N LEU A 109 3.21 -13.13 -22.32
CA LEU A 109 4.39 -12.92 -23.15
C LEU A 109 4.69 -14.11 -24.07
N GLU A 110 4.41 -15.33 -23.63
CA GLU A 110 4.47 -16.53 -24.48
C GLU A 110 3.47 -16.43 -25.64
N LEU A 111 2.20 -16.17 -25.34
CA LEU A 111 1.15 -16.02 -26.35
C LEU A 111 1.42 -14.86 -27.31
N GLN A 112 1.97 -13.74 -26.82
CA GLN A 112 2.36 -12.62 -27.67
C GLN A 112 3.43 -13.02 -28.69
N ARG A 113 4.39 -13.88 -28.33
CA ARG A 113 5.39 -14.41 -29.26
C ARG A 113 4.79 -15.41 -30.23
N GLU A 114 4.02 -16.38 -29.72
CA GLU A 114 3.37 -17.41 -30.53
C GLU A 114 2.46 -16.83 -31.62
N LYS A 115 1.71 -15.78 -31.28
CA LYS A 115 0.69 -15.19 -32.15
C LYS A 115 1.07 -13.82 -32.73
N SER A 116 2.31 -13.38 -32.53
CA SER A 116 2.83 -12.08 -32.98
C SER A 116 1.96 -10.88 -32.54
N ILE A 117 1.44 -10.90 -31.31
CA ILE A 117 0.58 -9.84 -30.76
C ILE A 117 1.44 -8.73 -30.13
N SER A 118 1.37 -7.52 -30.69
CA SER A 118 2.10 -6.36 -30.15
C SER A 118 1.45 -5.79 -28.89
N ASN A 119 2.25 -5.15 -28.02
CA ASN A 119 1.72 -4.39 -26.88
C ASN A 119 0.75 -3.30 -27.35
N TYR A 120 1.02 -2.68 -28.51
CA TYR A 120 0.15 -1.67 -29.13
C TYR A 120 -1.25 -2.20 -29.32
N ARG A 121 -1.38 -3.36 -29.95
CA ARG A 121 -2.68 -3.98 -30.19
C ARG A 121 -3.42 -4.26 -28.88
N ILE A 122 -2.73 -4.76 -27.86
CA ILE A 122 -3.33 -5.02 -26.53
C ILE A 122 -3.92 -3.76 -25.92
N TYR A 123 -3.15 -2.67 -25.79
CA TYR A 123 -3.65 -1.49 -25.09
C TYR A 123 -4.65 -0.69 -25.92
N THR A 124 -4.55 -0.73 -27.26
CA THR A 124 -5.49 -0.06 -28.16
C THR A 124 -6.84 -0.78 -28.13
N ASP A 125 -6.85 -2.10 -28.35
CA ASP A 125 -8.10 -2.87 -28.46
C ASP A 125 -8.83 -2.97 -27.12
N LEU A 126 -8.10 -2.93 -26.00
CA LEU A 126 -8.69 -2.98 -24.66
C LEU A 126 -8.95 -1.59 -24.05
N GLY A 127 -8.60 -0.50 -24.75
CA GLY A 127 -8.72 0.87 -24.25
C GLY A 127 -7.94 1.12 -22.95
N LEU A 128 -6.72 0.59 -22.84
CA LEU A 128 -5.88 0.68 -21.65
C LEU A 128 -4.81 1.77 -21.78
N ASN A 129 -4.37 2.31 -20.65
CA ASN A 129 -3.26 3.27 -20.64
C ASN A 129 -1.96 2.61 -21.14
N PRO A 130 -1.34 3.11 -22.23
CA PRO A 130 -0.13 2.50 -22.82
C PRO A 130 1.05 2.47 -21.85
N GLY A 131 1.20 3.50 -21.01
CA GLY A 131 2.26 3.57 -20.00
C GLY A 131 2.15 2.43 -19.00
N ASN A 132 0.97 2.27 -18.39
CA ASN A 132 0.74 1.21 -17.40
C ASN A 132 0.89 -0.20 -18.00
N VAL A 133 0.38 -0.41 -19.22
CA VAL A 133 0.52 -1.71 -19.92
C VAL A 133 1.98 -2.01 -20.23
N ASN A 134 2.74 -1.03 -20.72
CA ASN A 134 4.17 -1.23 -21.00
C ASN A 134 5.00 -1.43 -19.73
N SER A 135 4.71 -0.70 -18.64
CA SER A 135 5.38 -0.94 -17.36
C SER A 135 5.16 -2.37 -16.86
N PHE A 136 3.94 -2.89 -17.00
CA PHE A 136 3.65 -4.28 -16.65
C PHE A 136 4.33 -5.28 -17.61
N LEU A 137 4.06 -5.20 -18.91
CA LEU A 137 4.51 -6.20 -19.89
C LEU A 137 6.02 -6.16 -20.14
N LYS A 138 6.64 -4.98 -20.20
CA LYS A 138 8.09 -4.87 -20.45
C LYS A 138 8.90 -4.94 -19.16
N ASN A 139 8.51 -4.17 -18.15
CA ASN A 139 9.36 -3.95 -16.97
C ASN A 139 8.97 -4.83 -15.77
N GLY A 140 7.86 -5.58 -15.85
CA GLY A 140 7.41 -6.41 -14.74
C GLY A 140 6.88 -5.60 -13.54
N ASP A 141 6.40 -4.37 -13.77
CA ASP A 141 5.81 -3.56 -12.70
C ASP A 141 4.37 -4.02 -12.41
N TYR A 142 4.24 -4.96 -11.48
CA TYR A 142 2.99 -5.61 -11.09
C TYR A 142 1.99 -4.67 -10.38
N ARG A 143 2.40 -3.45 -10.03
CA ARG A 143 1.56 -2.47 -9.32
C ARG A 143 0.85 -1.51 -10.25
N LYS A 144 1.27 -1.40 -11.50
CA LYS A 144 0.67 -0.48 -12.49
C LYS A 144 -0.67 -0.94 -13.02
N LEU A 145 -0.97 -2.23 -12.93
CA LEU A 145 -2.24 -2.82 -13.35
C LEU A 145 -2.86 -3.58 -12.19
N SER A 146 -4.17 -3.43 -12.00
CA SER A 146 -4.93 -4.29 -11.10
C SER A 146 -5.00 -5.71 -11.64
N LEU A 147 -5.21 -6.70 -10.76
CA LEU A 147 -5.32 -8.10 -11.17
C LEU A 147 -6.46 -8.32 -12.19
N ASN A 148 -7.55 -7.58 -12.09
CA ASN A 148 -8.66 -7.66 -13.04
C ASN A 148 -8.26 -7.19 -14.45
N ILE A 149 -7.46 -6.13 -14.57
CA ILE A 149 -6.95 -5.69 -15.87
C ILE A 149 -5.97 -6.73 -16.44
N VAL A 150 -5.09 -7.28 -15.60
CA VAL A 150 -4.16 -8.35 -16.01
C VAL A 150 -4.91 -9.58 -16.54
N ARG A 151 -5.99 -10.00 -15.87
CA ARG A 151 -6.87 -11.09 -16.34
C ARG A 151 -7.57 -10.75 -17.65
N ARG A 152 -8.00 -9.49 -17.85
CA ARG A 152 -8.60 -9.05 -19.11
C ARG A 152 -7.60 -9.14 -20.27
N ILE A 153 -6.36 -8.69 -20.05
CA ILE A 153 -5.28 -8.82 -21.05
C ILE A 153 -5.04 -10.30 -21.38
N TRP A 154 -4.93 -11.16 -20.36
CA TRP A 154 -4.72 -12.59 -20.56
C TRP A 154 -5.82 -13.24 -21.40
N LYS A 155 -7.09 -13.02 -21.05
CA LYS A 155 -8.24 -13.53 -21.82
C LYS A 155 -8.26 -13.03 -23.27
N TYR A 156 -7.82 -11.78 -23.50
CA TYR A 156 -7.76 -11.19 -24.82
C TYR A 156 -6.68 -11.86 -25.69
N VAL A 157 -5.46 -12.03 -25.19
CA VAL A 157 -4.36 -12.68 -25.95
C VAL A 157 -4.58 -14.18 -26.15
N GLU A 158 -5.37 -14.84 -25.30
CA GLU A 158 -5.77 -16.24 -25.51
C GLU A 158 -6.76 -16.42 -26.65
N ARG A 159 -7.67 -15.46 -26.85
CA ARG A 159 -8.78 -15.56 -27.81
C ARG A 159 -8.43 -15.16 -29.23
N ILE A 160 -7.50 -14.22 -29.40
CA ILE A 160 -6.96 -13.83 -30.72
C ILE A 160 -5.97 -14.86 -31.17
#